data_AF-A0A916YGQ0-F1
#
_entry.id   AF-A0A916YGQ0-F1
#
_cell.length_a   1.000
_cell.length_b   1.000
_cell.length_c   1.000
_cell.angle_alpha   90.00
_cell.angle_beta   90.00
_cell.angle_gamma   90.00
#
_symmetry.space_group_name_H-M   'P 1'
#
loop_
_entity.id
_entity.type
_entity.pdbx_description
1 polymer ?
#
loop_
_entity_poly.entity_id
_entity_poly.type
_entity_poly.pdbx_seq_one_letter_code
_entity_poly.pdbx_strand_id
1 'polypeptide(L)'
;MVEDPNALIGFLAIGILLALVGLIIIAITKPIQRHLPSSPTVLFTPPPGDVFEHGLALRADRRVLSAALTGLAVARRIRILAPRGRRGPVAVEVVDKAGLTPREHAFLSALRPGKLRPRQQRRYLRALRDIGIEVPDAAHAPDVFFVKGRAAFRRRQRKQLTRVIDETRREMRRDDLVRRGSGSFHLVLLSLIFLATAVLGAVLILGAILEGAWLGVVVVFVDIALVFWVLTLAPPPLLRFTDRGRALRTHLSGLRSYVRLAEGERMRALQSMDGALRTGAGEATAGGRALGISPRPTAADPVAQAQLDRYVLIERLLPYAILFRQERSWQREFQHVGGAPDLAQNVRVLGATLNGLMAVLEVLVIIGKVGRAVGLVLSFFARS
;
A
#
# COMPACT_ATOMS: atom_id res chain seq x y z
N MET A 1 -27.21 37.46 26.44
CA MET A 1 -27.30 37.90 25.03
C MET A 1 -27.71 36.68 24.21
N VAL A 2 -28.79 36.77 23.46
CA VAL A 2 -29.19 35.72 22.52
C VAL A 2 -28.27 35.84 21.31
N GLU A 3 -27.53 34.77 20.99
CA GLU A 3 -26.67 34.76 19.80
C GLU A 3 -27.53 34.92 18.54
N ASP A 4 -27.17 35.86 17.66
CA ASP A 4 -27.90 36.11 16.41
C ASP A 4 -27.87 34.83 15.53
N PRO A 5 -29.02 34.18 15.29
CA PRO A 5 -29.08 32.96 14.50
C PRO A 5 -28.52 33.16 13.09
N ASN A 6 -28.65 34.36 12.52
CA ASN A 6 -28.16 34.65 11.17
C ASN A 6 -26.64 34.67 11.11
N ALA A 7 -25.98 35.17 12.16
CA ALA A 7 -24.53 35.15 12.27
C ALA A 7 -24.00 33.71 12.35
N LEU A 8 -24.65 32.86 13.16
CA LEU A 8 -24.30 31.44 13.28
C LEU A 8 -24.46 30.69 11.95
N ILE A 9 -25.56 30.94 11.24
CA ILE A 9 -25.80 30.37 9.90
C ILE A 9 -24.74 30.87 8.90
N GLY A 10 -24.37 32.16 8.97
CA GLY A 10 -23.33 32.74 8.13
C GLY A 10 -21.97 32.08 8.32
N PHE A 11 -21.52 31.87 9.56
CA PHE A 11 -20.26 31.19 9.84
C PHE A 11 -20.26 29.76 9.32
N LEU A 12 -21.31 29.00 9.61
CA LEU A 12 -21.45 27.62 9.16
C LEU A 12 -21.50 27.52 7.63
N ALA A 13 -22.13 28.50 6.94
CA ALA A 13 -22.13 28.57 5.49
C ALA A 13 -20.72 28.79 4.91
N ILE A 14 -19.87 29.60 5.57
CA ILE A 14 -18.47 29.80 5.17
C ILE A 14 -17.69 28.48 5.31
N GLY A 15 -17.83 27.77 6.43
CA GLY A 15 -17.19 26.46 6.64
C GLY A 15 -17.59 25.43 5.58
N ILE A 16 -18.89 25.35 5.26
CA ILE A 16 -19.41 24.51 4.18
C ILE A 16 -18.81 24.90 2.83
N LEU A 17 -18.76 26.19 2.50
CA LEU A 17 -18.21 26.67 1.24
C LEU A 17 -16.73 26.27 1.09
N LEU A 18 -15.91 26.46 2.13
CA LEU A 18 -14.51 26.05 2.12
C LEU A 18 -14.35 24.54 1.98
N ALA A 19 -15.20 23.76 2.64
CA ALA A 19 -15.24 22.31 2.49
C ALA A 19 -15.59 21.89 1.05
N LEU A 20 -16.57 22.55 0.42
CA LEU A 20 -16.94 22.32 -0.97
C LEU A 20 -15.79 22.63 -1.94
N VAL A 21 -15.10 23.76 -1.76
CA VAL A 21 -13.90 24.09 -2.55
C VAL A 21 -12.83 23.00 -2.40
N GLY A 22 -12.59 22.53 -1.17
CA GLY A 22 -11.66 21.44 -0.92
C GLY A 22 -12.08 20.13 -1.61
N LEU A 23 -13.37 19.79 -1.57
CA LEU A 23 -13.93 18.63 -2.27
C LEU A 23 -13.83 18.75 -3.78
N ILE A 24 -13.99 19.95 -4.37
CA ILE A 24 -13.80 20.20 -5.81
C ILE A 24 -12.33 19.95 -6.19
N ILE A 25 -11.37 20.47 -5.42
CA ILE A 25 -9.93 20.22 -5.64
C ILE A 25 -9.67 18.70 -5.63
N ILE A 26 -10.28 17.97 -4.69
CA ILE A 26 -10.15 16.50 -4.60
C ILE A 26 -10.82 15.82 -5.81
N ALA A 27 -12.01 16.26 -6.21
CA ALA A 27 -12.74 15.71 -7.35
C ALA A 27 -11.97 15.85 -8.66
N ILE A 28 -11.24 16.96 -8.84
CA ILE A 28 -10.37 17.19 -10.01
C ILE A 28 -9.09 16.36 -9.94
N THR A 29 -8.44 16.29 -8.78
CA THR A 29 -7.11 15.67 -8.66
C THR A 29 -7.13 14.15 -8.55
N LYS A 30 -8.19 13.57 -7.96
CA LYS A 30 -8.36 12.12 -7.76
C LYS A 30 -8.41 11.31 -9.06
N PRO A 31 -9.12 11.70 -10.13
CA PRO A 31 -9.09 10.97 -11.41
C PRO A 31 -7.71 11.02 -12.05
N ILE A 32 -7.04 12.18 -12.05
CA ILE A 32 -5.68 12.35 -12.57
C ILE A 32 -4.70 11.41 -11.85
N GLN A 33 -4.82 11.31 -10.51
CA GLN A 33 -4.00 10.43 -9.71
C GLN A 33 -4.22 8.95 -10.02
N ARG A 34 -5.45 8.55 -10.32
CA ARG A 34 -5.85 7.17 -10.57
C ARG A 34 -5.72 6.75 -12.04
N HIS A 35 -5.58 7.72 -12.94
CA HIS A 35 -5.50 7.46 -14.37
C HIS A 35 -4.27 6.59 -14.65
N LEU A 36 -4.52 5.41 -15.23
CA LEU A 36 -3.52 4.48 -15.72
C LEU A 36 -3.65 4.48 -17.25
N PRO A 37 -2.55 4.63 -18.00
CA PRO A 37 -2.60 4.56 -19.45
C PRO A 37 -3.15 3.20 -19.88
N SER A 38 -4.01 3.16 -20.89
CA SER A 38 -4.51 1.91 -21.45
C SER A 38 -3.41 1.24 -22.27
N SER A 39 -3.22 -0.06 -22.05
CA SER A 39 -2.38 -0.87 -22.93
C SER A 39 -3.20 -1.32 -24.14
N PRO A 40 -2.68 -1.15 -25.37
CA PRO A 40 -3.33 -1.70 -26.56
C PRO A 40 -3.26 -3.24 -26.59
N THR A 41 -2.30 -3.83 -25.86
CA THR A 41 -2.08 -5.27 -25.82
C THR A 41 -2.17 -5.83 -24.41
N VAL A 42 -2.64 -7.07 -24.32
CA VAL A 42 -2.68 -7.85 -23.09
C VAL A 42 -1.30 -8.48 -22.87
N LEU A 43 -0.69 -8.25 -21.70
CA LEU A 43 0.67 -8.69 -21.39
C LEU A 43 0.61 -9.64 -20.19
N PHE A 44 1.14 -10.84 -20.33
CA PHE A 44 1.11 -11.85 -19.26
C PHE A 44 2.36 -11.84 -18.38
N THR A 45 3.43 -11.24 -18.89
CA THR A 45 4.72 -11.13 -18.23
C THR A 45 4.77 -9.89 -17.36
N PRO A 46 5.20 -9.99 -16.08
CA PRO A 46 5.54 -8.80 -15.32
C PRO A 46 6.69 -8.04 -15.98
N PRO A 47 6.66 -6.69 -16.00
CA PRO A 47 7.79 -5.90 -16.47
C PRO A 47 9.02 -6.11 -15.58
N PRO A 48 10.23 -5.77 -16.07
CA PRO A 48 11.42 -5.75 -15.23
C PRO A 48 11.23 -4.78 -14.05
N GLY A 49 11.99 -5.01 -12.98
CA GLY A 49 11.84 -4.31 -11.71
C GLY A 49 11.15 -5.18 -10.67
N ASP A 50 10.81 -4.59 -9.53
CA ASP A 50 10.20 -5.32 -8.43
C ASP A 50 8.81 -4.84 -8.07
N VAL A 51 8.18 -5.59 -7.17
CA VAL A 51 6.81 -5.33 -6.69
C VAL A 51 6.69 -3.95 -6.02
N PHE A 52 7.77 -3.42 -5.42
CA PHE A 52 7.75 -2.09 -4.80
C PHE A 52 7.63 -1.00 -5.87
N GLU A 53 8.51 -1.03 -6.85
CA GLU A 53 8.51 -0.12 -7.99
C GLU A 53 7.17 -0.17 -8.72
N HIS A 54 6.71 -1.37 -9.07
CA HIS A 54 5.45 -1.56 -9.79
C HIS A 54 4.24 -1.08 -8.97
N GLY A 55 4.22 -1.38 -7.68
CA GLY A 55 3.15 -0.91 -6.79
C GLY A 55 3.10 0.61 -6.69
N LEU A 56 4.25 1.28 -6.62
CA LEU A 56 4.31 2.75 -6.60
C LEU A 56 3.97 3.37 -7.97
N ALA A 57 4.38 2.74 -9.08
CA ALA A 57 3.98 3.14 -10.43
C ALA A 57 2.46 3.03 -10.64
N LEU A 58 1.82 2.03 -10.02
CA LEU A 58 0.36 1.83 -10.00
C LEU A 58 -0.36 2.71 -8.98
N ARG A 59 0.37 3.48 -8.15
CA ARG A 59 -0.22 4.27 -7.04
C ARG A 59 -0.94 3.39 -6.02
N ALA A 60 -0.47 2.16 -5.86
CA ALA A 60 -0.96 1.15 -4.94
C ALA A 60 -0.14 1.10 -3.63
N ASP A 61 0.37 2.25 -3.17
CA ASP A 61 1.24 2.43 -2.01
C ASP A 61 0.72 1.70 -0.75
N ARG A 62 -0.60 1.68 -0.53
CA ARG A 62 -1.21 1.00 0.64
C ARG A 62 -1.07 -0.52 0.59
N ARG A 63 -1.04 -1.10 -0.62
CA ARG A 63 -1.08 -2.55 -0.87
C ARG A 63 0.28 -3.13 -1.20
N VAL A 64 1.23 -2.29 -1.57
CA VAL A 64 2.56 -2.72 -2.04
C VAL A 64 3.28 -3.60 -1.02
N LEU A 65 3.18 -3.28 0.27
CA LEU A 65 3.80 -4.08 1.33
C LEU A 65 3.17 -5.48 1.44
N SER A 66 1.85 -5.57 1.24
CA SER A 66 1.13 -6.86 1.24
C SER A 66 1.46 -7.68 0.01
N ALA A 67 1.53 -7.03 -1.16
CA ALA A 67 1.96 -7.65 -2.40
C ALA A 67 3.40 -8.17 -2.28
N ALA A 68 4.32 -7.38 -1.69
CA ALA A 68 5.71 -7.78 -1.50
C ALA A 68 5.85 -9.01 -0.58
N LEU A 69 5.17 -9.04 0.58
CA LEU A 69 5.16 -10.23 1.44
C LEU A 69 4.54 -11.44 0.75
N THR A 70 3.49 -11.23 -0.03
CA THR A 70 2.85 -12.29 -0.79
C THR A 70 3.81 -12.84 -1.86
N GLY A 71 4.54 -11.96 -2.55
CA GLY A 71 5.55 -12.35 -3.54
C GLY A 71 6.69 -13.14 -2.93
N LEU A 72 7.14 -12.75 -1.74
CA LEU A 72 8.13 -13.52 -0.98
C LEU A 72 7.60 -14.89 -0.54
N ALA A 73 6.34 -14.98 -0.14
CA ALA A 73 5.72 -16.25 0.28
C ALA A 73 5.55 -17.20 -0.92
N VAL A 74 5.07 -16.66 -2.05
CA VAL A 74 4.97 -17.36 -3.34
C VAL A 74 6.34 -17.85 -3.82
N ALA A 75 7.36 -17.01 -3.72
CA ALA A 75 8.74 -17.38 -4.06
C ALA A 75 9.34 -18.39 -3.06
N ARG A 76 8.59 -18.81 -2.04
CA ARG A 76 9.03 -19.70 -0.95
C ARG A 76 10.25 -19.19 -0.20
N ARG A 77 10.43 -17.87 -0.15
CA ARG A 77 11.50 -17.20 0.61
C ARG A 77 11.09 -16.93 2.04
N ILE A 78 9.79 -16.86 2.30
CA ILE A 78 9.23 -16.72 3.64
C ILE A 78 8.09 -17.72 3.87
N ARG A 79 7.89 -18.10 5.13
CA ARG A 79 6.74 -18.84 5.62
C ARG A 79 5.86 -17.92 6.46
N ILE A 80 4.56 -17.93 6.23
CA ILE A 80 3.62 -17.15 7.04
C ILE A 80 3.22 -17.98 8.26
N LEU A 81 3.49 -17.43 9.46
CA LEU A 81 3.14 -18.01 10.74
C LEU A 81 1.94 -17.25 11.31
N ALA A 82 0.75 -17.84 11.21
CA ALA A 82 -0.47 -17.29 11.78
C ALA A 82 -1.31 -18.41 12.40
N PRO A 83 -1.85 -18.22 13.62
CA PRO A 83 -2.76 -19.19 14.23
C PRO A 83 -4.09 -19.23 13.46
N ARG A 84 -4.78 -20.37 13.50
CA ARG A 84 -6.11 -20.53 12.89
C ARG A 84 -7.08 -19.50 13.48
N GLY A 85 -7.75 -18.74 12.61
CA GLY A 85 -8.77 -17.74 12.99
C GLY A 85 -8.39 -16.27 12.70
N ARG A 86 -9.25 -15.33 13.13
CA ARG A 86 -9.06 -13.87 12.91
C ARG A 86 -8.26 -13.17 14.01
N ARG A 87 -8.14 -13.80 15.19
CA ARG A 87 -7.53 -13.25 16.40
C ARG A 87 -6.21 -13.97 16.66
N GLY A 88 -5.11 -13.23 16.74
CA GLY A 88 -3.78 -13.78 16.97
C GLY A 88 -2.65 -12.92 16.39
N PRO A 89 -1.40 -13.17 16.82
CA PRO A 89 -0.22 -12.61 16.17
C PRO A 89 -0.10 -13.13 14.73
N VAL A 90 0.48 -12.32 13.85
CA VAL A 90 0.83 -12.74 12.48
C VAL A 90 2.30 -12.44 12.32
N ALA A 91 3.08 -13.46 12.01
CA ALA A 91 4.50 -13.35 11.76
C ALA A 91 4.87 -13.98 10.42
N VAL A 92 6.06 -13.65 9.94
CA VAL A 92 6.68 -14.28 8.78
C VAL A 92 8.07 -14.75 9.18
N GLU A 93 8.41 -15.97 8.82
CA GLU A 93 9.70 -16.58 9.04
C GLU A 93 10.46 -16.63 7.72
N VAL A 94 11.73 -16.23 7.71
CA VAL A 94 12.57 -16.37 6.52
C VAL A 94 13.04 -17.81 6.40
N VAL A 95 12.91 -18.37 5.20
CA VAL A 95 13.42 -19.72 4.91
C VAL A 95 14.94 -19.66 4.82
N ASP A 96 15.62 -20.62 5.44
CA ASP A 96 17.08 -20.68 5.42
C ASP A 96 17.64 -20.67 3.99
N LYS A 97 18.68 -19.85 3.77
CA LYS A 97 19.35 -19.69 2.46
C LYS A 97 18.42 -19.24 1.32
N ALA A 98 17.32 -18.55 1.61
CA ALA A 98 16.34 -18.10 0.62
C ALA A 98 16.87 -17.16 -0.50
N GLY A 99 18.11 -16.67 -0.42
CA GLY A 99 18.70 -15.79 -1.44
C GLY A 99 17.93 -14.47 -1.59
N LEU A 100 17.71 -13.76 -0.48
CA LEU A 100 16.97 -12.49 -0.46
C LEU A 100 17.75 -11.41 -1.21
N THR A 101 17.05 -10.60 -2.01
CA THR A 101 17.65 -9.40 -2.61
C THR A 101 17.93 -8.35 -1.53
N PRO A 102 18.84 -7.37 -1.78
CA PRO A 102 19.10 -6.30 -0.81
C PRO A 102 17.83 -5.55 -0.39
N ARG A 103 16.89 -5.31 -1.31
CA ARG A 103 15.63 -4.62 -1.02
C ARG A 103 14.66 -5.47 -0.22
N GLU A 104 14.59 -6.77 -0.48
CA GLU A 104 13.80 -7.70 0.32
C GLU A 104 14.33 -7.81 1.75
N HIS A 105 15.65 -7.87 1.90
CA HIS A 105 16.28 -7.85 3.22
C HIS A 105 16.01 -6.51 3.96
N ALA A 106 16.12 -5.37 3.27
CA ALA A 106 15.77 -4.06 3.83
C ALA A 106 14.29 -3.99 4.25
N PHE A 107 13.39 -4.57 3.46
CA PHE A 107 11.98 -4.63 3.77
C PHE A 107 11.67 -5.51 4.99
N LEU A 108 12.22 -6.72 5.07
CA LEU A 108 12.01 -7.62 6.20
C LEU A 108 12.65 -7.06 7.48
N SER A 109 13.87 -6.53 7.39
CA SER A 109 14.52 -5.86 8.52
C SER A 109 13.77 -4.61 8.98
N ALA A 110 12.98 -3.94 8.12
CA ALA A 110 12.10 -2.85 8.55
C ALA A 110 10.97 -3.32 9.50
N LEU A 111 10.63 -4.61 9.50
CA LEU A 111 9.61 -5.19 10.38
C LEU A 111 10.11 -5.45 11.81
N ARG A 112 11.42 -5.53 12.05
CA ARG A 112 12.00 -5.81 13.39
C ARG A 112 13.13 -4.83 13.73
N PRO A 113 13.21 -4.30 14.96
CA PRO A 113 14.39 -3.57 15.40
C PRO A 113 15.65 -4.44 15.25
N GLY A 114 16.72 -3.91 14.64
CA GLY A 114 17.99 -4.64 14.53
C GLY A 114 18.62 -5.02 15.89
N LYS A 115 18.46 -4.17 16.92
CA LYS A 115 18.80 -4.49 18.31
C LYS A 115 17.56 -4.29 19.19
N LEU A 116 17.21 -5.32 19.97
CA LEU A 116 16.08 -5.31 20.90
C LEU A 116 16.53 -4.83 22.28
N ARG A 117 15.80 -3.87 22.87
CA ARG A 117 15.99 -3.50 24.28
C ARG A 117 15.49 -4.63 25.20
N PRO A 118 15.92 -4.73 26.48
CA PRO A 118 15.49 -5.83 27.38
C PRO A 118 13.96 -6.01 27.49
N ARG A 119 13.20 -4.90 27.55
CA ARG A 119 11.72 -4.95 27.54
C ARG A 119 11.17 -5.46 26.20
N GLN A 120 11.79 -5.09 25.08
CA GLN A 120 11.37 -5.53 23.74
C GLN A 120 11.72 -6.99 23.50
N GLN A 121 12.88 -7.45 23.99
CA GLN A 121 13.30 -8.85 23.94
C GLN A 121 12.32 -9.75 24.69
N ARG A 122 11.95 -9.39 25.94
CA ARG A 122 10.92 -10.11 26.70
C ARG A 122 9.58 -10.19 25.96
N ARG A 123 9.16 -9.08 25.33
CA ARG A 123 7.93 -9.03 24.52
C ARG A 123 8.02 -9.87 23.24
N TYR A 124 9.19 -9.92 22.61
CA TYR A 124 9.47 -10.71 21.43
C TYR A 124 9.43 -12.21 21.75
N LEU A 125 10.15 -12.64 22.78
CA LEU A 125 10.14 -14.04 23.25
C LEU A 125 8.73 -14.53 23.62
N ARG A 126 7.93 -13.70 24.29
CA ARG A 126 6.51 -14.03 24.54
C ARG A 126 5.72 -14.22 23.25
N ALA A 127 5.95 -13.38 22.25
CA ALA A 127 5.23 -13.46 20.98
C ALA A 127 5.66 -14.69 20.15
N LEU A 128 6.91 -15.14 20.27
CA LEU A 128 7.38 -16.40 19.69
C LEU A 128 6.66 -17.60 20.33
N ARG A 129 6.54 -17.61 21.67
CA ARG A 129 5.74 -18.64 22.37
C ARG A 129 4.27 -18.63 21.95
N ASP A 130 3.68 -17.45 21.75
CA ASP A 130 2.30 -17.31 21.25
C ASP A 130 2.09 -17.97 19.86
N ILE A 131 3.17 -18.28 19.11
CA ILE A 131 3.13 -19.00 17.82
C ILE A 131 3.82 -20.37 17.87
N GLY A 132 4.11 -20.90 19.06
CA GLY A 132 4.69 -22.23 19.26
C GLY A 132 6.20 -22.32 19.07
N ILE A 133 6.92 -21.19 19.05
CA ILE A 133 8.39 -21.16 18.95
C ILE A 133 8.97 -20.87 20.34
N GLU A 134 9.67 -21.84 20.90
CA GLU A 134 10.38 -21.70 22.17
C GLU A 134 11.88 -21.62 21.94
N VAL A 135 12.48 -20.53 22.43
CA VAL A 135 13.93 -20.29 22.32
C VAL A 135 14.44 -19.68 23.64
N PRO A 136 15.68 -20.00 24.04
CA PRO A 136 16.23 -19.55 25.32
C PRO A 136 16.41 -18.03 25.39
N ASP A 137 16.85 -17.43 24.28
CA ASP A 137 17.03 -15.99 24.13
C ASP A 137 16.70 -15.52 22.71
N ALA A 138 16.85 -14.20 22.47
CA ALA A 138 16.56 -13.63 21.16
C ALA A 138 17.71 -13.76 20.16
N ALA A 139 18.90 -14.19 20.58
CA ALA A 139 20.03 -14.45 19.69
C ALA A 139 19.87 -15.80 18.97
N HIS A 140 19.27 -16.77 19.64
CA HIS A 140 18.92 -18.09 19.08
C HIS A 140 17.56 -18.10 18.39
N ALA A 141 16.86 -16.96 18.35
CA ALA A 141 15.57 -16.89 17.69
C ALA A 141 15.73 -16.99 16.16
N PRO A 142 14.87 -17.77 15.47
CA PRO A 142 14.84 -17.76 14.01
C PRO A 142 14.50 -16.37 13.47
N ASP A 143 14.72 -16.16 12.18
CA ASP A 143 14.45 -14.90 11.50
C ASP A 143 12.94 -14.69 11.26
N VAL A 144 12.25 -14.44 12.38
CA VAL A 144 10.82 -14.25 12.48
C VAL A 144 10.49 -12.77 12.68
N PHE A 145 9.60 -12.27 11.83
CA PHE A 145 9.19 -10.89 11.75
C PHE A 145 7.69 -10.77 11.98
N PHE A 146 7.29 -10.11 13.07
CA PHE A 146 5.87 -9.94 13.41
C PHE A 146 5.25 -8.77 12.65
N VAL A 147 4.22 -9.03 11.85
CA VAL A 147 3.42 -8.00 11.18
C VAL A 147 2.25 -7.55 12.06
N LYS A 148 1.72 -8.46 12.88
CA LYS A 148 0.65 -8.20 13.87
C LYS A 148 0.99 -8.88 15.19
N GLY A 149 0.54 -8.28 16.30
CA GLY A 149 0.69 -8.85 17.64
C GLY A 149 1.64 -8.03 18.51
N ARG A 150 1.98 -8.58 19.69
CA ARG A 150 2.78 -7.87 20.70
C ARG A 150 4.19 -7.53 20.17
N ALA A 151 4.80 -8.40 19.38
CA ALA A 151 6.12 -8.15 18.81
C ALA A 151 6.11 -7.32 17.51
N ALA A 152 4.95 -6.92 17.00
CA ALA A 152 4.88 -6.09 15.79
C ALA A 152 5.16 -4.62 16.15
N PHE A 153 6.42 -4.24 16.39
CA PHE A 153 6.85 -2.94 16.94
C PHE A 153 6.36 -1.70 16.13
N ARG A 154 5.05 -1.42 16.15
CA ARG A 154 4.32 -0.64 15.13
C ARG A 154 4.89 0.74 14.90
N ARG A 155 5.27 1.45 15.95
CA ARG A 155 5.84 2.81 15.84
C ARG A 155 7.15 2.80 15.04
N ARG A 156 8.03 1.82 15.28
CA ARG A 156 9.31 1.71 14.56
C ARG A 156 9.10 1.13 13.17
N GLN A 157 8.27 0.10 13.03
CA GLN A 157 7.89 -0.47 11.74
C GLN A 157 7.37 0.60 10.79
N ARG A 158 6.45 1.46 11.25
CA ARG A 158 5.94 2.61 10.47
C ARG A 158 7.07 3.48 9.93
N LYS A 159 8.00 3.89 10.79
CA LYS A 159 9.13 4.76 10.39
C LYS A 159 10.06 4.07 9.39
N GLN A 160 10.40 2.80 9.59
CA GLN A 160 11.32 2.07 8.70
C GLN A 160 10.66 1.68 7.37
N LEU A 161 9.41 1.23 7.38
CA LEU A 161 8.66 0.93 6.15
C LEU A 161 8.46 2.18 5.29
N THR A 162 8.28 3.35 5.90
CA THR A 162 8.24 4.61 5.17
C THR A 162 9.57 4.88 4.46
N ARG A 163 10.71 4.56 5.09
CA ARG A 163 12.03 4.70 4.45
C ARG A 163 12.19 3.80 3.24
N VAL A 164 11.77 2.54 3.35
CA VAL A 164 11.79 1.60 2.20
C VAL A 164 11.01 2.19 1.02
N ILE A 165 9.80 2.70 1.27
CA ILE A 165 8.98 3.33 0.22
C ILE A 165 9.62 4.60 -0.33
N ASP A 166 10.17 5.45 0.54
CA ASP A 166 10.82 6.70 0.11
C ASP A 166 12.12 6.45 -0.65
N GLU A 167 12.87 5.40 -0.31
CA GLU A 167 14.03 4.93 -1.05
C GLU A 167 13.62 4.44 -2.43
N THR A 168 12.57 3.61 -2.54
CA THR A 168 12.02 3.21 -3.85
C THR A 168 11.59 4.42 -4.69
N ARG A 169 10.94 5.42 -4.08
CA ARG A 169 10.61 6.67 -4.81
C ARG A 169 11.84 7.44 -5.27
N ARG A 170 12.95 7.40 -4.53
CA ARG A 170 14.21 8.04 -4.93
C ARG A 170 14.86 7.29 -6.07
N GLU A 171 14.84 5.96 -6.03
CA GLU A 171 15.33 5.09 -7.11
C GLU A 171 14.52 5.30 -8.39
N MET A 172 13.18 5.29 -8.32
CA MET A 172 12.34 5.64 -9.47
C MET A 172 12.64 7.02 -10.07
N ARG A 173 13.13 7.98 -9.28
CA ARG A 173 13.58 9.30 -9.79
C ARG A 173 14.98 9.25 -10.37
N ARG A 174 15.86 8.39 -9.85
CA ARG A 174 17.21 8.15 -10.39
C ARG A 174 17.14 7.39 -11.71
N ASP A 175 16.24 6.43 -11.80
CA ASP A 175 16.02 5.57 -12.97
C ASP A 175 15.15 6.22 -14.05
N ASP A 176 14.92 7.53 -13.92
CA ASP A 176 14.13 8.35 -14.83
C ASP A 176 12.72 7.79 -15.11
N LEU A 177 12.03 7.26 -14.10
CA LEU A 177 10.63 6.83 -14.19
C LEU A 177 9.67 7.97 -13.79
N VAL A 178 10.13 8.91 -12.95
CA VAL A 178 9.31 10.01 -12.40
C VAL A 178 10.07 11.33 -12.46
N ARG A 179 9.47 12.35 -13.08
CA ARG A 179 10.05 13.70 -13.19
C ARG A 179 10.27 14.35 -11.81
N ARG A 180 11.35 15.13 -11.69
CA ARG A 180 11.60 16.01 -10.53
C ARG A 180 10.47 17.04 -10.42
N GLY A 181 10.06 17.36 -9.18
CA GLY A 181 9.01 18.36 -8.92
C GLY A 181 7.57 17.89 -9.17
N SER A 182 7.29 16.59 -9.04
CA SER A 182 5.91 16.08 -9.17
C SER A 182 4.96 16.76 -8.17
N GLY A 183 4.01 17.53 -8.70
CA GLY A 183 3.29 18.59 -7.97
C GLY A 183 2.52 18.11 -6.74
N SER A 184 2.82 18.73 -5.59
CA SER A 184 1.96 18.72 -4.40
C SER A 184 1.12 19.99 -4.28
N PHE A 185 0.95 20.75 -5.37
CA PHE A 185 0.29 22.05 -5.34
C PHE A 185 -1.11 21.99 -4.72
N HIS A 186 -1.92 20.99 -5.10
CA HIS A 186 -3.25 20.81 -4.52
C HIS A 186 -3.20 20.55 -3.01
N LEU A 187 -2.18 19.84 -2.52
CA LEU A 187 -1.98 19.61 -1.09
C LEU A 187 -1.49 20.86 -0.37
N VAL A 188 -0.65 21.68 -1.01
CA VAL A 188 -0.25 22.97 -0.46
C VAL A 188 -1.47 23.87 -0.36
N LEU A 189 -2.28 23.97 -1.41
CA LEU A 189 -3.50 24.75 -1.43
C LEU A 189 -4.50 24.30 -0.35
N LEU A 190 -4.78 23.00 -0.24
CA LEU A 190 -5.65 22.45 0.80
C LEU A 190 -5.09 22.71 2.21
N SER A 191 -3.78 22.58 2.40
CA SER A 191 -3.13 22.93 3.68
C SER A 191 -3.22 24.41 4.01
N LEU A 192 -3.13 25.30 3.02
CA LEU A 192 -3.27 26.75 3.21
C LEU A 192 -4.72 27.12 3.55
N ILE A 193 -5.71 26.52 2.89
CA ILE A 193 -7.12 26.69 3.24
C ILE A 193 -7.35 26.27 4.69
N PHE A 194 -6.91 25.07 5.07
CA PHE A 194 -7.04 24.60 6.44
C PHE A 194 -6.31 25.52 7.45
N LEU A 195 -5.10 25.98 7.12
CA LEU A 195 -4.36 26.89 7.97
C LEU A 195 -5.09 28.22 8.16
N ALA A 196 -5.62 28.80 7.08
CA ALA A 196 -6.40 30.03 7.14
C ALA A 196 -7.65 29.84 8.00
N THR A 197 -8.39 28.73 7.83
CA THR A 197 -9.55 28.39 8.65
C THR A 197 -9.16 28.23 10.13
N ALA A 198 -8.05 27.56 10.43
CA ALA A 198 -7.61 27.34 11.80
C ALA A 198 -7.17 28.64 12.50
N VAL A 199 -6.43 29.50 11.78
CA VAL A 199 -5.97 30.79 12.32
C VAL A 199 -7.13 31.74 12.53
N LEU A 200 -7.97 31.94 11.49
CA LEU A 200 -9.15 32.80 11.59
C LEU A 200 -10.11 32.26 12.65
N GLY A 201 -10.34 30.95 12.65
CA GLY A 201 -11.19 30.29 13.64
C GLY A 201 -10.67 30.46 15.07
N ALA A 202 -9.35 30.42 15.31
CA ALA A 202 -8.80 30.69 16.64
C ALA A 202 -9.08 32.13 17.11
N VAL A 203 -8.99 33.11 16.21
CA VAL A 203 -9.33 34.52 16.51
C VAL A 203 -10.83 34.66 16.81
N LEU A 204 -11.69 34.03 16.00
CA LEU A 204 -13.14 34.04 16.21
C LEU A 204 -13.55 33.36 17.51
N ILE A 205 -12.93 32.22 17.85
CA ILE A 205 -13.14 31.53 19.12
C ILE A 205 -12.77 32.43 20.29
N LEU A 206 -11.64 33.15 20.22
CA LEU A 206 -11.24 34.08 21.27
C LEU A 206 -12.27 35.20 21.46
N GLY A 207 -12.71 35.84 20.36
CA GLY A 207 -13.76 36.85 20.41
C GLY A 207 -15.06 36.33 21.01
N ALA A 208 -15.52 35.16 20.55
CA ALA A 208 -16.73 34.52 21.05
C ALA A 208 -16.65 34.16 22.55
N ILE A 209 -15.49 33.73 23.04
CA ILE A 209 -15.27 33.48 24.48
C ILE A 209 -15.38 34.78 25.29
N LEU A 210 -14.76 35.87 24.80
CA LEU A 210 -14.80 37.17 25.47
C LEU A 210 -16.22 37.75 25.53
N GLU A 211 -17.04 37.46 24.51
CA GLU A 211 -18.45 37.89 24.42
C GLU A 211 -19.43 36.90 25.10
N GLY A 212 -18.96 35.75 25.57
CA GLY A 212 -19.80 34.69 26.15
C GLY A 212 -20.66 33.92 25.15
N ALA A 213 -20.34 33.98 23.85
CA ALA A 213 -21.03 33.34 22.74
C ALA A 213 -20.56 31.87 22.52
N TRP A 214 -20.98 30.97 23.39
CA TRP A 214 -20.55 29.57 23.38
C TRP A 214 -21.03 28.77 22.14
N LEU A 215 -22.18 29.08 21.54
CA LEU A 215 -22.60 28.39 20.32
C LEU A 215 -21.73 28.82 19.14
N GLY A 216 -21.33 30.10 19.07
CA GLY A 216 -20.32 30.60 18.14
C GLY A 216 -19.01 29.83 18.22
N VAL A 217 -18.51 29.56 19.43
CA VAL A 217 -17.33 28.71 19.64
C VAL A 217 -17.52 27.31 19.03
N VAL A 218 -18.66 26.67 19.30
CA VAL A 218 -18.98 25.33 18.78
C VAL A 218 -19.04 25.33 17.25
N VAL A 219 -19.70 26.31 16.63
CA VAL A 219 -19.80 26.43 15.16
C VAL A 219 -18.42 26.53 14.53
N VAL A 220 -17.55 27.39 15.05
CA VAL A 220 -16.18 27.54 14.52
C VAL A 220 -15.36 26.25 14.67
N PHE A 221 -15.50 25.52 15.78
CA PHE A 221 -14.87 24.21 15.94
C PHE A 221 -15.37 23.19 14.92
N VAL A 222 -16.68 23.18 14.63
CA VAL A 222 -17.27 22.30 13.61
C VAL A 222 -16.71 22.62 12.23
N ASP A 223 -16.56 23.90 11.88
CA ASP A 223 -15.99 24.32 10.60
C ASP A 223 -14.51 23.89 10.45
N ILE A 224 -13.69 24.10 11.50
CA ILE A 224 -12.30 23.64 11.52
C ILE A 224 -12.24 22.12 11.35
N ALA A 225 -13.09 21.38 12.07
CA ALA A 225 -13.15 19.92 11.98
C ALA A 225 -13.59 19.43 10.60
N LEU A 226 -14.56 20.12 9.97
CA LEU A 226 -15.05 19.82 8.63
C LEU A 226 -13.96 20.02 7.57
N VAL A 227 -13.27 21.16 7.59
CA VAL A 227 -12.17 21.45 6.66
C VAL A 227 -10.99 20.48 6.89
N PHE A 228 -10.69 20.16 8.15
CA PHE A 228 -9.69 19.12 8.48
C PHE A 228 -10.10 17.75 7.92
N TRP A 229 -11.37 17.37 8.05
CA TRP A 229 -11.87 16.13 7.49
C TRP A 229 -11.70 16.09 5.96
N VAL A 230 -12.05 17.17 5.24
CA VAL A 230 -11.81 17.28 3.80
C VAL A 230 -10.33 17.13 3.45
N LEU A 231 -9.43 17.75 4.22
CA LEU A 231 -7.98 17.59 4.04
C LEU A 231 -7.53 16.12 4.18
N THR A 232 -8.15 15.33 5.07
CA THR A 232 -7.82 13.90 5.23
C THR A 232 -8.22 13.04 4.01
N LEU A 233 -9.14 13.53 3.19
CA LEU A 233 -9.56 12.88 1.95
C LEU A 233 -8.64 13.18 0.76
N ALA A 234 -7.67 14.08 0.92
CA ALA A 234 -6.83 14.56 -0.16
C ALA A 234 -5.94 13.45 -0.76
N PRO A 235 -5.90 13.30 -2.10
CA PRO A 235 -5.08 12.28 -2.74
C PRO A 235 -3.58 12.59 -2.57
N PRO A 236 -2.71 11.57 -2.48
CA PRO A 236 -1.26 11.77 -2.35
C PRO A 236 -0.69 12.55 -3.57
N PRO A 237 0.53 13.11 -3.44
CA PRO A 237 1.14 14.00 -4.45
C PRO A 237 1.02 13.47 -5.87
N LEU A 238 0.62 14.32 -6.82
CA LEU A 238 0.50 13.91 -8.22
C LEU A 238 1.89 13.60 -8.77
N LEU A 239 2.07 12.38 -9.28
CA LEU A 239 3.31 11.97 -9.92
C LEU A 239 3.25 12.30 -11.41
N ARG A 240 4.28 13.01 -11.89
CA ARG A 240 4.49 13.23 -13.33
C ARG A 240 5.47 12.18 -13.81
N PHE A 241 4.99 11.22 -14.57
CA PHE A 241 5.80 10.13 -15.12
C PHE A 241 6.53 10.61 -16.38
N THR A 242 7.75 10.12 -16.56
CA THR A 242 8.53 10.24 -17.80
C THR A 242 7.98 9.28 -18.86
N ASP A 243 8.58 9.26 -20.04
CA ASP A 243 8.17 8.33 -21.10
C ASP A 243 8.43 6.87 -20.70
N ARG A 244 9.59 6.61 -20.07
CA ARG A 244 9.92 5.30 -19.50
C ARG A 244 8.96 4.90 -18.39
N GLY A 245 8.61 5.82 -17.49
CA GLY A 245 7.60 5.61 -16.46
C GLY A 245 6.20 5.36 -17.03
N ARG A 246 5.82 6.06 -18.11
CA ARG A 246 4.57 5.82 -18.84
C ARG A 246 4.56 4.43 -19.47
N ALA A 247 5.65 4.02 -20.12
CA ALA A 247 5.79 2.69 -20.71
C ALA A 247 5.64 1.57 -19.66
N LEU A 248 6.28 1.71 -18.49
CA LEU A 248 6.10 0.78 -17.36
C LEU A 248 4.62 0.70 -16.94
N ARG A 249 3.95 1.84 -16.79
CA ARG A 249 2.54 1.89 -16.39
C ARG A 249 1.61 1.31 -17.45
N THR A 250 1.91 1.52 -18.72
CA THR A 250 1.19 0.89 -19.84
C THR A 250 1.37 -0.62 -19.79
N HIS A 251 2.59 -1.12 -19.57
CA HIS A 251 2.84 -2.56 -19.41
C HIS A 251 2.02 -3.12 -18.24
N LEU A 252 2.07 -2.49 -17.08
CA LEU A 252 1.29 -2.90 -15.90
C LEU A 252 -0.23 -2.81 -16.13
N SER A 253 -0.69 -1.91 -17.01
CA SER A 253 -2.08 -1.85 -17.46
C SER A 253 -2.44 -3.07 -18.32
N GLY A 254 -1.55 -3.47 -19.24
CA GLY A 254 -1.70 -4.70 -20.03
C GLY A 254 -1.73 -5.94 -19.14
N LEU A 255 -0.88 -5.98 -18.11
CA LEU A 255 -0.87 -7.04 -17.09
C LEU A 255 -2.15 -7.04 -16.24
N ARG A 256 -2.67 -5.87 -15.89
CA ARG A 256 -3.94 -5.75 -15.18
C ARG A 256 -5.10 -6.29 -16.02
N SER A 257 -5.14 -5.93 -17.30
CA SER A 257 -6.13 -6.43 -18.26
C SER A 257 -5.99 -7.93 -18.44
N TYR A 258 -4.76 -8.45 -18.51
CA TYR A 258 -4.52 -9.89 -18.54
C TYR A 258 -5.08 -10.57 -17.32
N VAL A 259 -4.66 -10.16 -16.12
CA VAL A 259 -5.15 -10.68 -14.84
C VAL A 259 -6.67 -10.65 -14.79
N ARG A 260 -7.30 -9.54 -15.21
CA ARG A 260 -8.76 -9.40 -15.23
C ARG A 260 -9.47 -10.31 -16.24
N LEU A 261 -8.98 -10.37 -17.47
CA LEU A 261 -9.58 -11.16 -18.55
C LEU A 261 -9.38 -12.66 -18.32
N ALA A 262 -8.19 -13.00 -17.80
CA ALA A 262 -7.85 -14.31 -17.28
C ALA A 262 -8.78 -14.78 -16.15
N GLU A 263 -9.48 -13.90 -15.43
CA GLU A 263 -10.46 -14.28 -14.41
C GLU A 263 -11.86 -14.57 -15.00
N GLY A 264 -12.16 -14.11 -16.23
CA GLY A 264 -13.52 -14.08 -16.78
C GLY A 264 -13.90 -15.25 -17.71
N GLU A 265 -13.04 -15.62 -18.67
CA GLU A 265 -13.38 -16.62 -19.72
C GLU A 265 -12.25 -17.66 -19.98
N ARG A 266 -11.27 -17.76 -19.09
CA ARG A 266 -9.95 -18.36 -19.38
C ARG A 266 -9.90 -19.88 -19.50
N MET A 267 -10.95 -20.63 -19.17
CA MET A 267 -11.00 -22.07 -19.50
C MET A 267 -11.24 -22.32 -21.00
N ARG A 268 -11.85 -21.38 -21.75
CA ARG A 268 -12.05 -21.55 -23.21
C ARG A 268 -10.81 -21.14 -24.02
N ALA A 269 -10.16 -20.03 -23.67
CA ALA A 269 -9.03 -19.50 -24.44
C ALA A 269 -7.68 -20.20 -24.16
N LEU A 270 -7.47 -20.74 -22.95
CA LEU A 270 -6.28 -21.56 -22.67
C LEU A 270 -6.41 -22.97 -23.24
N GLN A 271 -7.62 -23.55 -23.32
CA GLN A 271 -7.84 -24.83 -24.00
C GLN A 271 -7.73 -24.73 -25.53
N SER A 272 -7.93 -23.54 -26.13
CA SER A 272 -7.68 -23.33 -27.57
C SER A 272 -6.21 -22.98 -27.89
N MET A 273 -5.34 -22.85 -26.89
CA MET A 273 -3.90 -22.58 -27.04
C MET A 273 -3.04 -23.64 -26.34
N ASP A 274 -3.52 -24.88 -26.28
CA ASP A 274 -2.76 -26.00 -25.70
C ASP A 274 -1.40 -26.27 -26.40
N GLY A 275 -1.16 -25.69 -27.59
CA GLY A 275 0.09 -25.84 -28.34
C GLY A 275 1.09 -24.66 -28.32
N ALA A 276 0.76 -23.49 -27.74
CA ALA A 276 1.55 -22.28 -27.98
C ALA A 276 2.68 -22.00 -26.97
N LEU A 277 2.62 -22.59 -25.76
CA LEU A 277 3.57 -22.28 -24.68
C LEU A 277 4.41 -23.48 -24.22
N ARG A 278 4.19 -24.68 -24.77
CA ARG A 278 4.93 -25.91 -24.42
C ARG A 278 5.08 -26.81 -25.65
N THR A 279 6.22 -27.50 -25.75
CA THR A 279 6.32 -28.74 -26.52
C THR A 279 5.86 -29.91 -25.63
N GLY A 280 5.42 -31.02 -26.22
CA GLY A 280 4.87 -32.20 -25.52
C GLY A 280 5.78 -32.88 -24.48
N ALA A 281 6.98 -32.34 -24.22
CA ALA A 281 7.98 -32.86 -23.28
C ALA A 281 8.22 -31.97 -22.05
N GLY A 282 7.47 -30.88 -21.86
CA GLY A 282 7.58 -30.05 -20.65
C GLY A 282 8.71 -29.02 -20.64
N GLU A 283 9.36 -28.76 -21.78
CA GLU A 283 10.30 -27.64 -21.91
C GLU A 283 9.58 -26.29 -22.06
N ALA A 284 10.16 -25.25 -21.44
CA ALA A 284 9.68 -23.89 -21.57
C ALA A 284 9.93 -23.35 -22.99
N THR A 285 8.87 -22.89 -23.66
CA THR A 285 8.98 -22.14 -24.93
C THR A 285 9.87 -20.89 -24.77
N ALA A 286 10.31 -20.30 -25.88
CA ALA A 286 11.12 -19.08 -25.87
C ALA A 286 10.48 -17.94 -25.02
N GLY A 287 9.14 -17.84 -25.00
CA GLY A 287 8.41 -16.92 -24.11
C GLY A 287 8.46 -17.32 -22.63
N GLY A 288 8.45 -18.62 -22.31
CA GLY A 288 8.60 -19.13 -20.93
C GLY A 288 10.03 -18.99 -20.39
N ARG A 289 11.04 -19.09 -21.27
CA ARG A 289 12.44 -18.80 -20.96
C ARG A 289 12.69 -17.30 -20.76
N ALA A 290 12.09 -16.44 -21.60
CA ALA A 290 12.10 -14.99 -21.42
C ALA A 290 11.45 -14.53 -20.10
N LEU A 291 10.61 -15.39 -19.51
CA LEU A 291 9.90 -15.18 -18.24
C LEU A 291 10.64 -15.70 -16.99
N GLY A 292 11.83 -16.27 -17.14
CA GLY A 292 12.57 -16.87 -16.02
C GLY A 292 11.78 -17.98 -15.31
N ILE A 293 10.97 -18.74 -16.06
CA ILE A 293 10.28 -19.91 -15.51
C ILE A 293 11.32 -21.03 -15.34
N SER A 294 11.74 -21.28 -14.09
CA SER A 294 12.58 -22.43 -13.76
C SER A 294 11.79 -23.73 -13.90
N PRO A 295 12.39 -24.82 -14.40
CA PRO A 295 11.73 -26.12 -14.46
C PRO A 295 11.44 -26.64 -13.04
N ARG A 296 10.16 -26.90 -12.75
CA ARG A 296 9.61 -27.49 -11.51
C ARG A 296 8.22 -28.06 -11.80
N PRO A 297 7.64 -28.79 -10.84
CA PRO A 297 7.59 -30.25 -10.78
C PRO A 297 7.02 -30.87 -12.06
N THR A 298 7.55 -32.02 -12.45
CA THR A 298 7.06 -32.84 -13.57
C THR A 298 6.06 -33.88 -13.07
N ALA A 299 4.85 -33.86 -13.60
CA ALA A 299 3.87 -34.94 -13.52
C ALA A 299 3.99 -35.82 -14.77
N ALA A 300 3.80 -37.13 -14.60
CA ALA A 300 3.87 -38.08 -15.71
C ALA A 300 2.74 -37.90 -16.73
N ASP A 301 1.60 -37.35 -16.30
CA ASP A 301 0.44 -37.08 -17.14
C ASP A 301 0.41 -35.59 -17.58
N PRO A 302 0.28 -35.31 -18.90
CA PRO A 302 0.10 -33.96 -19.44
C PRO A 302 -1.00 -33.14 -18.76
N VAL A 303 -2.11 -33.76 -18.34
CA VAL A 303 -3.23 -33.05 -17.68
C VAL A 303 -2.83 -32.59 -16.29
N ALA A 304 -2.21 -33.48 -15.50
CA ALA A 304 -1.65 -33.12 -14.19
C ALA A 304 -0.56 -32.06 -14.30
N GLN A 305 0.28 -32.12 -15.33
CA GLN A 305 1.32 -31.11 -15.59
C GLN A 305 0.72 -29.75 -15.95
N ALA A 306 -0.36 -29.70 -16.74
CA ALA A 306 -1.07 -28.47 -17.06
C ALA A 306 -1.70 -27.83 -15.81
N GLN A 307 -2.21 -28.64 -14.88
CA GLN A 307 -2.76 -28.16 -13.60
C GLN A 307 -1.69 -27.56 -12.69
N LEU A 308 -0.52 -28.21 -12.59
CA LEU A 308 0.62 -27.69 -11.82
C LEU A 308 1.12 -26.35 -12.37
N ASP A 309 1.22 -26.22 -13.69
CA ASP A 309 1.63 -24.98 -14.35
C ASP A 309 0.64 -23.84 -14.15
N ARG A 310 -0.65 -24.15 -14.23
CA ARG A 310 -1.71 -23.20 -13.90
C ARG A 310 -1.54 -22.68 -12.47
N TYR A 311 -1.31 -23.58 -11.52
CA TYR A 311 -1.10 -23.22 -10.12
C TYR A 311 0.13 -22.31 -9.95
N VAL A 312 1.26 -22.65 -10.57
CA VAL A 312 2.50 -21.83 -10.51
C VAL A 312 2.30 -20.44 -11.13
N LEU A 313 1.58 -20.34 -12.25
CA LEU A 313 1.30 -19.06 -12.89
C LEU A 313 0.42 -18.17 -11.99
N ILE A 314 -0.60 -18.75 -11.36
CA ILE A 314 -1.45 -18.04 -10.40
C ILE A 314 -0.60 -17.59 -9.21
N GLU A 315 0.21 -18.47 -8.62
CA GLU A 315 1.09 -18.07 -7.52
C GLU A 315 1.96 -16.86 -7.90
N ARG A 316 2.60 -16.89 -9.09
CA ARG A 316 3.44 -15.78 -9.58
C ARG A 316 2.70 -14.44 -9.75
N LEU A 317 1.41 -14.48 -10.10
CA LEU A 317 0.60 -13.29 -10.35
C LEU A 317 -0.16 -12.76 -9.12
N LEU A 318 -0.18 -13.53 -8.03
CA LEU A 318 -0.86 -13.18 -6.78
C LEU A 318 -0.45 -11.81 -6.19
N PRO A 319 0.84 -11.42 -6.19
CA PRO A 319 1.25 -10.08 -5.77
C PRO A 319 0.58 -8.98 -6.60
N TYR A 320 0.46 -9.20 -7.91
CA TYR A 320 -0.14 -8.23 -8.84
C TYR A 320 -1.66 -8.17 -8.70
N ALA A 321 -2.33 -9.30 -8.44
CA ALA A 321 -3.75 -9.31 -8.11
C ALA A 321 -4.05 -8.40 -6.89
N ILE A 322 -3.18 -8.43 -5.87
CA ILE A 322 -3.26 -7.52 -4.71
C ILE A 322 -3.06 -6.06 -5.13
N LEU A 323 -2.05 -5.76 -5.95
CA LEU A 323 -1.82 -4.39 -6.44
C LEU A 323 -3.04 -3.87 -7.21
N PHE A 324 -3.62 -4.69 -8.08
CA PHE A 324 -4.74 -4.33 -8.96
C PHE A 324 -6.13 -4.31 -8.30
N ARG A 325 -6.24 -4.72 -7.02
CA ARG A 325 -7.51 -4.90 -6.29
C ARG A 325 -8.38 -6.05 -6.81
N GLN A 326 -7.77 -7.10 -7.32
CA GLN A 326 -8.44 -8.27 -7.87
C GLN A 326 -8.37 -9.47 -6.89
N GLU A 327 -8.05 -9.22 -5.62
CA GLU A 327 -7.84 -10.29 -4.62
C GLU A 327 -9.11 -11.09 -4.29
N ARG A 328 -10.29 -10.49 -4.44
CA ARG A 328 -11.57 -11.13 -4.07
C ARG A 328 -12.01 -12.18 -5.07
N SER A 329 -11.77 -11.97 -6.36
CA SER A 329 -12.02 -12.96 -7.40
C SER A 329 -11.05 -14.14 -7.24
N TRP A 330 -9.77 -13.85 -7.00
CA TRP A 330 -8.72 -14.87 -6.84
C TRP A 330 -8.94 -15.76 -5.61
N GLN A 331 -9.44 -15.20 -4.50
CA GLN A 331 -9.78 -15.99 -3.32
C GLN A 331 -10.87 -17.05 -3.56
N ARG A 332 -11.85 -16.76 -4.41
CA ARG A 332 -12.90 -17.73 -4.76
C ARG A 332 -12.31 -18.87 -5.56
N GLU A 333 -11.37 -18.58 -6.46
CA GLU A 333 -10.70 -19.60 -7.26
C GLU A 333 -9.82 -20.52 -6.40
N PHE A 334 -9.04 -19.98 -5.45
CA PHE A 334 -8.26 -20.80 -4.52
C PHE A 334 -9.13 -21.77 -3.69
N GLN A 335 -10.34 -21.35 -3.31
CA GLN A 335 -11.28 -22.21 -2.60
C GLN A 335 -11.82 -23.35 -3.49
N HIS A 336 -11.97 -23.11 -4.80
CA HIS A 336 -12.43 -24.13 -5.76
C HIS A 336 -11.32 -25.11 -6.15
N VAL A 337 -10.07 -24.66 -6.24
CA VAL A 337 -8.91 -25.48 -6.66
C VAL A 337 -8.30 -26.25 -5.48
N GLY A 338 -8.96 -26.27 -4.31
CA GLY A 338 -8.46 -26.98 -3.12
C GLY A 338 -7.20 -26.35 -2.49
N GLY A 339 -6.87 -25.12 -2.86
CA GLY A 339 -5.73 -24.39 -2.30
C GLY A 339 -5.94 -24.10 -0.80
N ALA A 340 -4.85 -24.14 -0.04
CA ALA A 340 -4.84 -24.01 1.42
C ALA A 340 -5.74 -22.85 1.89
N PRO A 341 -6.92 -23.12 2.47
CA PRO A 341 -7.85 -22.08 2.95
C PRO A 341 -7.18 -21.08 3.90
N ASP A 342 -6.20 -21.61 4.65
CA ASP A 342 -5.37 -20.88 5.60
C ASP A 342 -4.50 -19.79 4.93
N LEU A 343 -3.94 -20.01 3.74
CA LEU A 343 -3.10 -19.00 3.05
C LEU A 343 -3.94 -17.79 2.64
N ALA A 344 -5.11 -18.02 2.04
CA ALA A 344 -6.01 -16.96 1.59
C ALA A 344 -6.58 -16.14 2.77
N GLN A 345 -6.86 -16.79 3.90
CA GLN A 345 -7.26 -16.12 5.14
C GLN A 345 -6.10 -15.29 5.72
N ASN A 346 -4.90 -15.85 5.77
CA ASN A 346 -3.71 -15.20 6.32
C ASN A 346 -3.30 -13.96 5.50
N VAL A 347 -3.36 -14.05 4.17
CA VAL A 347 -3.09 -12.91 3.26
C VAL A 347 -4.12 -11.79 3.47
N ARG A 348 -5.39 -12.10 3.76
CA ARG A 348 -6.40 -11.08 4.10
C ARG A 348 -6.11 -10.36 5.40
N VAL A 349 -5.79 -11.11 6.46
CA VAL A 349 -5.47 -10.53 7.78
C VAL A 349 -4.21 -9.66 7.69
N LEU A 350 -3.21 -10.13 6.93
CA LEU A 350 -1.99 -9.40 6.62
C LEU A 350 -2.29 -8.09 5.87
N GLY A 351 -3.09 -8.18 4.80
CA GLY A 351 -3.52 -7.03 4.00
C GLY A 351 -4.26 -5.98 4.81
N ALA A 352 -5.25 -6.39 5.62
CA ALA A 352 -5.99 -5.46 6.49
C ALA A 352 -5.08 -4.75 7.50
N THR A 353 -4.12 -5.48 8.09
CA THR A 353 -3.18 -4.92 9.08
C THR A 353 -2.22 -3.90 8.45
N LEU A 354 -1.67 -4.22 7.29
CA LEU A 354 -0.74 -3.34 6.56
C LEU A 354 -1.44 -2.12 5.98
N ASN A 355 -2.66 -2.30 5.44
CA ASN A 355 -3.50 -1.18 4.99
C ASN A 355 -3.77 -0.19 6.12
N GLY A 356 -4.11 -0.67 7.32
CA GLY A 356 -4.30 0.19 8.49
C GLY A 356 -3.02 0.89 8.93
N LEU A 357 -1.85 0.26 8.73
CA LEU A 357 -0.54 0.86 9.01
C LEU A 357 -0.26 2.04 8.06
N MET A 358 -0.55 1.86 6.77
CA MET A 358 -0.38 2.88 5.74
C MET A 358 -1.38 4.02 5.86
N ALA A 359 -2.63 3.74 6.25
CA ALA A 359 -3.64 4.78 6.50
C ALA A 359 -3.16 5.79 7.55
N VAL A 360 -2.54 5.33 8.65
CA VAL A 360 -2.01 6.24 9.67
C VAL A 360 -0.76 6.99 9.19
N LEU A 361 0.05 6.39 8.32
CA LEU A 361 1.19 7.09 7.72
C LEU A 361 0.74 8.25 6.83
N GLU A 362 -0.33 8.08 6.07
CA GLU A 362 -0.89 9.17 5.24
C GLU A 362 -1.35 10.35 6.10
N VAL A 363 -2.04 10.09 7.22
CA VAL A 363 -2.43 11.14 8.17
C VAL A 363 -1.21 11.90 8.70
N LEU A 364 -0.14 11.19 9.09
CA LEU A 364 1.09 11.84 9.56
C LEU A 364 1.78 12.68 8.48
N VAL A 365 1.75 12.23 7.22
CA VAL A 365 2.30 12.99 6.09
C VAL A 365 1.48 14.25 5.83
N ILE A 366 0.15 14.18 5.96
CA ILE A 366 -0.74 15.34 5.86
C ILE A 366 -0.40 16.36 6.95
N ILE A 367 -0.30 15.92 8.21
CA ILE A 367 0.10 16.78 9.34
C ILE A 367 1.47 17.43 9.08
N GLY A 368 2.46 16.66 8.62
CA GLY A 368 3.78 17.19 8.30
C GLY A 368 3.77 18.21 7.15
N LYS A 369 2.87 18.08 6.18
CA LYS A 369 2.70 19.06 5.09
C LYS A 369 2.04 20.35 5.56
N VAL A 370 1.04 20.25 6.43
CA VAL A 370 0.47 21.42 7.11
C VAL A 370 1.57 22.16 7.85
N GLY A 371 2.40 21.45 8.63
CA GLY A 371 3.54 22.05 9.34
C GLY A 371 4.54 22.75 8.41
N ARG A 372 4.83 22.20 7.22
CA ARG A 372 5.70 22.89 6.24
C ARG A 372 5.04 24.12 5.62
N ALA A 373 3.74 24.06 5.35
CA ALA A 373 3.01 25.22 4.84
C ALA A 373 3.04 26.37 5.86
N VAL A 374 2.81 26.05 7.15
CA VAL A 374 2.98 26.99 8.26
C VAL A 374 4.39 27.57 8.29
N GLY A 375 5.42 26.71 8.22
CA GLY A 375 6.81 27.15 8.22
C GLY A 375 7.16 28.08 7.05
N LEU A 376 6.63 27.82 5.85
CA LEU A 376 6.83 28.71 4.69
C LEU A 376 6.19 30.08 4.92
N VAL A 377 4.95 30.12 5.42
CA VAL A 377 4.26 31.37 5.76
C VAL A 377 5.04 32.17 6.80
N LEU A 378 5.46 31.53 7.90
CA LEU A 378 6.26 32.19 8.93
C LEU A 378 7.61 32.71 8.39
N SER A 379 8.27 31.93 7.53
CA SER A 379 9.55 32.34 6.93
C SER A 379 9.42 33.52 5.96
N PHE A 380 8.25 33.70 5.35
CA PHE A 380 7.95 34.85 4.50
C PHE A 380 7.85 36.12 5.36
N PHE A 381 7.06 36.06 6.44
CA PHE A 381 6.92 37.17 7.39
C PHE A 381 8.20 37.53 8.15
N ALA A 382 9.13 36.58 8.33
CA ALA A 382 10.41 36.86 8.97
C ALA A 382 11.45 37.50 8.04
N ARG A 383 11.18 37.59 6.73
CA ARG A 383 12.07 38.18 5.72
C ARG A 383 11.61 39.54 5.20
N SER A 384 10.34 39.87 5.45
CA SER A 384 9.71 41.18 5.25
C SER A 384 9.77 41.96 6.56
#